data_AF-A0A9E6XX16-F1
#
_entry.id   AF-A0A9E6XX16-F1
#
_cell.length_a   1.000
_cell.length_b   1.000
_cell.length_c   1.000
_cell.angle_alpha   90.00
_cell.angle_beta   90.00
_cell.angle_gamma   90.00
#
_symmetry.space_group_name_H-M   'P 1'
#
loop_
_entity.id
_entity.type
_entity.pdbx_description
1 polymer ?
#
loop_
_entity_poly.entity_id
_entity_poly.type
_entity_poly.pdbx_seq_one_letter_code
_entity_poly.pdbx_strand_id
1 'polypeptide(L)'
;MRARRRLGGVIGTAVAAAALIGADQACAAGATVVRVDSGKLAVIAGAGNANAITVAGPARGALVVRDEGSTVRARAGCTAVAGDTHEVRCPAAGIVSVTIDAADLDDRATVTANLPARLRGGAGDDTLTGGPKDDELTGGGGADTMTGGAGIDEADYADRTAPLTVTIGTMADDGEAGEGDDVGADVEDVVGGTGDDRLTGNRADNVLSGGYGDDALVGGLGTDRLSGGPGSDDLDSRDGTATDTIKCGAGVESATKADPGDKLAGDCERADRSPPVIVAAGDIACDPLNRNFNGGEGTPDHCRQKATAALVEAAHPLAVLTVGDLQYPDGSAEQYAGSYDLSWGRFRAITHPAIGNHEYNTPGAAGYFDYFNGAGRVEGPAGNRADGYYSFDAGPWHVISLNSNCSDIACTAGSAQERWLRADLAANPAACTLAMFHTPRFGSGPHGNSNAVAPLFQALYDGGADLLLAGHDHLYERFAPQDPSGAADPAAGIREFVVGTGGVGFYAFGTPRPNSEARGAGTFGVLALTLHPAGYDWSFLPVPNATGTTFTDSGSGTCH
;
A
#
# COMPACT_ATOMS: atom_id res chain seq x y z
N MET A 1 -21.40 -51.21 10.28
CA MET A 1 -21.61 -50.48 11.55
C MET A 1 -20.63 -49.32 11.61
N ARG A 2 -21.17 -48.11 11.83
CA ARG A 2 -20.56 -46.84 12.26
C ARG A 2 -19.46 -46.16 11.40
N ALA A 3 -19.86 -44.97 10.96
CA ALA A 3 -19.17 -43.85 10.34
C ALA A 3 -18.03 -43.18 11.14
N ARG A 4 -17.14 -42.47 10.42
CA ARG A 4 -16.83 -41.01 10.45
C ARG A 4 -15.73 -40.73 9.40
N ARG A 5 -15.89 -39.92 8.32
CA ARG A 5 -15.90 -38.43 8.19
C ARG A 5 -14.60 -37.80 8.76
N ARG A 6 -13.80 -36.93 8.11
CA ARG A 6 -14.01 -35.86 7.09
C ARG A 6 -12.68 -35.52 6.36
N LEU A 7 -12.74 -35.19 5.05
CA LEU A 7 -12.44 -33.89 4.35
C LEU A 7 -10.98 -33.37 4.44
N GLY A 8 -10.38 -32.78 3.39
CA GLY A 8 -10.88 -32.39 2.07
C GLY A 8 -9.91 -31.35 1.46
N GLY A 9 -9.66 -31.46 0.15
CA GLY A 9 -9.06 -30.41 -0.67
C GLY A 9 -10.03 -29.99 -1.78
N VAL A 10 -9.51 -29.21 -2.75
CA VAL A 10 -10.12 -28.60 -3.97
C VAL A 10 -10.35 -27.09 -3.77
N ILE A 11 -9.50 -26.20 -4.33
CA ILE A 11 -9.40 -25.66 -5.72
C ILE A 11 -10.56 -24.72 -6.06
N GLY A 12 -10.22 -23.51 -6.54
CA GLY A 12 -11.09 -22.36 -6.68
C GLY A 12 -12.11 -22.36 -7.83
N THR A 13 -12.92 -21.30 -7.80
CA THR A 13 -13.82 -20.84 -8.86
C THR A 13 -14.01 -19.34 -8.68
N ALA A 14 -13.62 -18.58 -9.71
CA ALA A 14 -14.01 -17.20 -9.91
C ALA A 14 -15.38 -17.12 -10.63
N VAL A 15 -16.12 -16.04 -10.36
CA VAL A 15 -17.22 -15.44 -11.13
C VAL A 15 -18.45 -16.33 -11.39
N ALA A 16 -19.47 -16.19 -10.54
CA ALA A 16 -20.90 -16.22 -10.90
C ALA A 16 -21.77 -15.83 -9.68
N ALA A 17 -21.93 -14.54 -9.42
CA ALA A 17 -22.97 -14.01 -8.53
C ALA A 17 -23.86 -13.01 -9.29
N ALA A 18 -24.44 -13.47 -10.39
CA ALA A 18 -25.54 -12.79 -11.08
C ALA A 18 -26.49 -13.86 -11.66
N ALA A 19 -27.10 -14.67 -10.79
CA ALA A 19 -28.16 -15.58 -11.21
C ALA A 19 -28.95 -16.09 -9.99
N LEU A 20 -29.85 -15.26 -9.46
CA LEU A 20 -31.01 -15.72 -8.67
C LEU A 20 -32.15 -14.69 -8.68
N ILE A 21 -32.45 -14.12 -9.86
CA ILE A 21 -33.76 -13.47 -10.11
C ILE A 21 -34.26 -14.06 -11.43
N GLY A 22 -35.06 -15.12 -11.32
CA GLY A 22 -35.62 -15.81 -12.47
C GLY A 22 -36.62 -14.92 -13.21
N ALA A 23 -36.44 -14.80 -14.53
CA ALA A 23 -37.44 -14.75 -15.62
C ALA A 23 -38.81 -14.02 -15.46
N ASP A 24 -39.03 -13.20 -14.43
CA ASP A 24 -40.26 -12.43 -14.19
C ASP A 24 -40.01 -10.90 -14.25
N GLN A 25 -38.80 -10.48 -14.62
CA GLN A 25 -38.40 -9.08 -14.90
C GLN A 25 -38.91 -8.55 -16.25
N ALA A 26 -40.18 -8.79 -16.57
CA ALA A 26 -40.87 -7.83 -17.42
C ALA A 26 -41.29 -6.69 -16.49
N CYS A 27 -40.54 -5.57 -16.48
CA CYS A 27 -40.94 -4.35 -15.78
C CYS A 27 -42.45 -4.15 -15.95
N ALA A 28 -43.18 -4.04 -14.85
CA ALA A 28 -44.63 -3.96 -14.91
C ALA A 28 -45.00 -2.60 -15.52
N ALA A 29 -45.22 -2.58 -16.84
CA ALA A 29 -45.47 -1.34 -17.58
C ALA A 29 -46.53 -0.47 -16.87
N GLY A 30 -46.06 0.61 -16.24
CA GLY A 30 -46.83 1.67 -15.61
C GLY A 30 -47.58 1.37 -14.29
N ALA A 31 -47.42 0.20 -13.66
CA ALA A 31 -48.14 -0.09 -12.41
C ALA A 31 -47.31 -0.91 -11.43
N THR A 32 -47.19 -0.44 -10.20
CA THR A 32 -46.53 -1.15 -9.10
C THR A 32 -47.20 -2.50 -8.81
N VAL A 33 -46.39 -3.54 -8.63
CA VAL A 33 -46.81 -4.91 -8.37
C VAL A 33 -46.39 -5.34 -6.98
N VAL A 34 -47.34 -5.89 -6.21
CA VAL A 34 -47.10 -6.35 -4.83
C VAL A 34 -47.44 -7.82 -4.69
N ARG A 35 -46.49 -8.62 -4.20
CA ARG A 35 -46.65 -10.08 -3.99
C ARG A 35 -45.94 -10.57 -2.73
N VAL A 36 -46.34 -11.75 -2.25
CA VAL A 36 -45.65 -12.48 -1.20
C VAL A 36 -45.00 -13.74 -1.77
N ASP A 37 -43.68 -13.80 -1.69
CA ASP A 37 -42.86 -14.92 -2.18
C ASP A 37 -42.12 -15.57 -1.02
N SER A 38 -42.53 -16.80 -0.64
CA SER A 38 -41.84 -17.60 0.38
C SER A 38 -41.53 -16.85 1.69
N GLY A 39 -42.48 -16.02 2.17
CA GLY A 39 -42.32 -15.24 3.39
C GLY A 39 -41.65 -13.86 3.20
N LYS A 40 -41.38 -13.44 1.96
CA LYS A 40 -40.92 -12.09 1.65
C LYS A 40 -42.02 -11.28 0.97
N LEU A 41 -42.22 -10.04 1.38
CA LEU A 41 -43.08 -9.09 0.66
C LEU A 41 -42.24 -8.39 -0.42
N ALA A 42 -42.55 -8.62 -1.68
CA ALA A 42 -41.88 -7.97 -2.80
C ALA A 42 -42.79 -6.90 -3.43
N VAL A 43 -42.25 -5.69 -3.56
CA VAL A 43 -42.84 -4.54 -4.24
C VAL A 43 -41.94 -4.18 -5.42
N ILE A 44 -42.49 -4.21 -6.62
CA ILE A 44 -41.76 -3.79 -7.84
C ILE A 44 -42.54 -2.64 -8.43
N ALA A 45 -41.89 -1.49 -8.53
CA ALA A 45 -42.47 -0.27 -9.02
C ALA A 45 -42.83 -0.35 -10.52
N GLY A 46 -43.75 0.53 -10.92
CA GLY A 46 -44.17 0.65 -12.30
C GLY A 46 -43.24 1.57 -13.07
N ALA A 47 -42.34 1.01 -13.89
CA ALA A 47 -41.40 1.81 -14.68
C ALA A 47 -42.07 2.93 -15.51
N GLY A 48 -41.37 4.06 -15.64
CA GLY A 48 -41.78 5.29 -16.32
C GLY A 48 -42.61 6.25 -15.46
N ASN A 49 -42.67 6.06 -14.14
CA ASN A 49 -43.34 6.96 -13.20
C ASN A 49 -42.42 7.26 -12.03
N ALA A 50 -42.52 8.46 -11.46
CA ALA A 50 -41.99 8.74 -10.13
C ALA A 50 -42.94 8.14 -9.08
N ASN A 51 -42.55 7.03 -8.49
CA ASN A 51 -43.29 6.22 -7.53
C ASN A 51 -43.05 6.74 -6.10
N ALA A 52 -44.07 6.62 -5.25
CA ALA A 52 -44.02 7.06 -3.85
C ALA A 52 -44.53 5.94 -2.96
N ILE A 53 -43.67 4.95 -2.75
CA ILE A 53 -43.98 3.66 -2.13
C ILE A 53 -43.85 3.76 -0.61
N THR A 54 -44.89 3.31 0.11
CA THR A 54 -44.86 3.15 1.57
C THR A 54 -45.31 1.75 1.96
N VAL A 55 -44.51 1.07 2.78
CA VAL A 55 -44.86 -0.21 3.40
C VAL A 55 -45.02 -0.02 4.91
N ALA A 56 -46.25 -0.17 5.40
CA ALA A 56 -46.61 0.10 6.79
C ALA A 56 -47.29 -1.08 7.49
N GLY A 57 -47.23 -1.08 8.83
CA GLY A 57 -48.02 -1.96 9.68
C GLY A 57 -47.22 -3.00 10.47
N PRO A 58 -47.90 -4.05 11.00
CA PRO A 58 -49.23 -4.50 10.61
C PRO A 58 -50.39 -3.67 11.19
N ALA A 59 -51.34 -3.29 10.34
CA ALA A 59 -52.63 -2.72 10.73
C ALA A 59 -53.73 -3.77 10.58
N ARG A 60 -54.38 -4.17 11.68
CA ARG A 60 -55.39 -5.26 11.71
C ARG A 60 -54.86 -6.59 11.12
N GLY A 61 -53.59 -6.91 11.37
CA GLY A 61 -52.96 -8.16 10.94
C GLY A 61 -52.48 -8.19 9.48
N ALA A 62 -52.55 -7.05 8.76
CA ALA A 62 -52.05 -6.93 7.41
C ALA A 62 -50.97 -5.84 7.31
N LEU A 63 -49.94 -6.09 6.51
CA LEU A 63 -49.09 -5.04 5.97
C LEU A 63 -49.87 -4.26 4.91
N VAL A 64 -49.69 -2.95 4.91
CA VAL A 64 -50.31 -2.01 3.98
C VAL A 64 -49.22 -1.50 3.06
N VAL A 65 -49.35 -1.76 1.77
CA VAL A 65 -48.46 -1.22 0.74
C VAL A 65 -49.23 -0.16 -0.03
N ARG A 66 -48.66 1.05 -0.09
CA ARG A 66 -49.17 2.17 -0.88
C ARG A 66 -48.15 2.62 -1.89
N ASP A 67 -48.62 3.13 -3.03
CA ASP A 67 -47.81 3.88 -3.99
C ASP A 67 -48.66 5.06 -4.48
N GLU A 68 -48.24 6.29 -4.20
CA GLU A 68 -48.98 7.50 -4.64
C GLU A 68 -48.60 7.96 -6.06
N GLY A 69 -47.53 7.40 -6.63
CA GLY A 69 -47.03 7.74 -7.97
C GLY A 69 -47.59 6.85 -9.08
N SER A 70 -48.00 5.61 -8.75
CA SER A 70 -48.57 4.69 -9.74
C SER A 70 -49.70 3.81 -9.17
N THR A 71 -50.51 3.24 -10.06
CA THR A 71 -51.54 2.27 -9.61
C THR A 71 -50.90 0.98 -9.11
N VAL A 72 -51.40 0.43 -8.01
CA VAL A 72 -50.86 -0.79 -7.38
C VAL A 72 -51.70 -2.02 -7.74
N ARG A 73 -51.04 -3.12 -8.09
CA ARG A 73 -51.64 -4.40 -8.45
C ARG A 73 -51.25 -5.48 -7.44
N ALA A 74 -52.26 -6.01 -6.74
CA ALA A 74 -52.09 -7.19 -5.91
C ALA A 74 -51.82 -8.45 -6.76
N ARG A 75 -50.85 -9.24 -6.34
CA ARG A 75 -50.53 -10.58 -6.84
C ARG A 75 -50.58 -11.59 -5.69
N ALA A 76 -49.96 -12.76 -5.88
CA ALA A 76 -50.01 -13.88 -4.94
C ALA A 76 -49.79 -13.43 -3.48
N GLY A 77 -50.69 -13.84 -2.59
CA GLY A 77 -50.60 -13.54 -1.16
C GLY A 77 -51.13 -12.17 -0.73
N CYS A 78 -51.53 -11.28 -1.65
CA CYS A 78 -52.02 -9.94 -1.33
C CYS A 78 -53.42 -9.69 -1.90
N THR A 79 -54.14 -8.73 -1.32
CA THR A 79 -55.51 -8.35 -1.70
C THR A 79 -55.58 -6.87 -2.00
N ALA A 80 -56.15 -6.50 -3.15
CA ALA A 80 -56.42 -5.12 -3.51
C ALA A 80 -57.52 -4.52 -2.63
N VAL A 81 -57.46 -3.22 -2.39
CA VAL A 81 -58.44 -2.51 -1.56
C VAL A 81 -59.53 -1.90 -2.43
N ALA A 82 -60.78 -2.30 -2.18
CA ALA A 82 -61.90 -1.85 -3.02
C ALA A 82 -62.06 -0.33 -2.96
N GLY A 83 -62.00 0.33 -4.12
CA GLY A 83 -62.12 1.78 -4.25
C GLY A 83 -60.81 2.57 -4.07
N ASP A 84 -59.70 1.89 -3.79
CA ASP A 84 -58.37 2.51 -3.69
C ASP A 84 -57.40 1.81 -4.66
N THR A 85 -57.03 2.50 -5.74
CA THR A 85 -56.11 1.95 -6.76
C THR A 85 -54.64 2.05 -6.37
N HIS A 86 -54.35 2.63 -5.21
CA HIS A 86 -53.00 2.91 -4.73
C HIS A 86 -52.67 2.12 -3.46
N GLU A 87 -53.56 1.22 -2.98
CA GLU A 87 -53.35 0.42 -1.77
C GLU A 87 -53.55 -1.09 -2.01
N VAL A 88 -52.61 -1.88 -1.50
CA VAL A 88 -52.71 -3.33 -1.38
C VAL A 88 -52.46 -3.76 0.06
N ARG A 89 -53.16 -4.81 0.50
CA ARG A 89 -53.02 -5.40 1.85
C ARG A 89 -52.52 -6.84 1.75
N CYS A 90 -51.47 -7.16 2.49
CA CYS A 90 -50.88 -8.50 2.53
C CYS A 90 -50.92 -9.02 3.97
N PRO A 91 -51.29 -10.29 4.24
CA PRO A 91 -51.26 -10.86 5.58
C PRO A 91 -49.86 -10.76 6.18
N ALA A 92 -49.72 -10.17 7.37
CA ALA A 92 -48.41 -10.02 8.00
C ALA A 92 -47.87 -11.35 8.56
N ALA A 93 -48.76 -12.30 8.83
CA ALA A 93 -48.39 -13.60 9.37
C ALA A 93 -47.47 -14.37 8.40
N GLY A 94 -46.27 -14.69 8.86
CA GLY A 94 -45.27 -15.44 8.08
C GLY A 94 -44.43 -14.60 7.13
N ILE A 95 -44.63 -13.29 7.08
CA ILE A 95 -43.72 -12.37 6.37
C ILE A 95 -42.57 -12.01 7.30
N VAL A 96 -41.34 -12.16 6.80
CA VAL A 96 -40.10 -11.94 7.56
C VAL A 96 -39.24 -10.81 7.01
N SER A 97 -39.48 -10.34 5.78
CA SER A 97 -38.75 -9.21 5.19
C SER A 97 -39.55 -8.51 4.09
N VAL A 98 -39.14 -7.31 3.74
CA VAL A 98 -39.65 -6.49 2.63
C VAL A 98 -38.56 -6.31 1.56
N THR A 99 -38.95 -6.23 0.30
CA THR A 99 -38.06 -5.81 -0.79
C THR A 99 -38.83 -4.83 -1.66
N ILE A 100 -38.22 -3.68 -1.95
CA ILE A 100 -38.74 -2.64 -2.83
C ILE A 100 -37.71 -2.40 -3.93
N ASP A 101 -38.17 -2.44 -5.17
CA ASP A 101 -37.43 -2.05 -6.38
C ASP A 101 -38.20 -0.87 -6.99
N ALA A 102 -37.66 0.35 -6.89
CA ALA A 102 -38.32 1.59 -7.29
C ALA A 102 -38.18 1.89 -8.80
N ALA A 103 -37.23 1.22 -9.44
CA ALA A 103 -37.02 1.11 -10.88
C ALA A 103 -36.34 2.32 -11.57
N ASP A 104 -37.05 3.43 -11.81
CA ASP A 104 -36.56 4.54 -12.65
C ASP A 104 -37.22 5.89 -12.30
N LEU A 105 -36.55 6.98 -12.70
CA LEU A 105 -36.88 8.36 -12.32
C LEU A 105 -36.69 8.61 -10.82
N ASP A 106 -37.09 9.79 -10.37
CA ASP A 106 -36.91 10.22 -8.97
C ASP A 106 -38.02 9.60 -8.10
N ASP A 107 -37.72 8.50 -7.41
CA ASP A 107 -38.66 7.74 -6.60
C ASP A 107 -38.52 8.01 -5.09
N ARG A 108 -39.54 7.61 -4.33
CA ARG A 108 -39.51 7.56 -2.87
C ARG A 108 -39.94 6.19 -2.39
N ALA A 109 -39.11 5.54 -1.58
CA ALA A 109 -39.43 4.29 -0.93
C ALA A 109 -39.28 4.39 0.59
N THR A 110 -40.35 4.09 1.33
CA THR A 110 -40.40 4.24 2.79
C THR A 110 -40.95 2.99 3.47
N VAL A 111 -40.20 2.44 4.43
CA VAL A 111 -40.64 1.32 5.27
C VAL A 111 -40.89 1.81 6.69
N THR A 112 -42.09 1.56 7.20
CA THR A 112 -42.44 1.78 8.63
C THR A 112 -42.86 0.49 9.32
N ALA A 113 -42.92 -0.61 8.56
CA ALA A 113 -43.21 -1.92 9.10
C ALA A 113 -42.03 -2.42 9.93
N ASN A 114 -42.31 -3.14 11.02
CA ASN A 114 -41.27 -3.70 11.89
C ASN A 114 -40.64 -4.98 11.32
N LEU A 115 -40.05 -4.87 10.13
CA LEU A 115 -39.44 -5.93 9.33
C LEU A 115 -38.18 -5.40 8.64
N PRO A 116 -37.13 -6.22 8.48
CA PRO A 116 -35.98 -5.83 7.66
C PRO A 116 -36.39 -5.66 6.20
N ALA A 117 -35.74 -4.74 5.52
CA ALA A 117 -36.04 -4.29 4.17
C ALA A 117 -34.80 -4.28 3.28
N ARG A 118 -35.04 -4.44 1.98
CA ARG A 118 -34.07 -4.15 0.92
C ARG A 118 -34.72 -3.16 -0.01
N LEU A 119 -34.11 -1.99 -0.16
CA LEU A 119 -34.61 -0.88 -0.94
C LEU A 119 -33.63 -0.62 -2.08
N ARG A 120 -34.12 -0.65 -3.32
CA ARG A 120 -33.36 -0.25 -4.51
C ARG A 120 -34.06 0.93 -5.17
N GLY A 121 -33.35 2.04 -5.34
CA GLY A 121 -33.82 3.23 -6.05
C GLY A 121 -33.89 2.96 -7.55
N GLY A 122 -32.74 2.82 -8.18
CA GLY A 122 -32.65 2.55 -9.61
C GLY A 122 -31.90 3.67 -10.30
N ALA A 123 -32.53 4.32 -11.29
CA ALA A 123 -31.93 5.45 -11.98
C ALA A 123 -32.77 6.70 -11.74
N GLY A 124 -32.17 7.80 -11.28
CA GLY A 124 -32.88 9.01 -10.87
C GLY A 124 -32.40 9.48 -9.50
N ASP A 125 -32.91 10.61 -9.03
CA ASP A 125 -32.56 11.13 -7.69
C ASP A 125 -33.56 10.57 -6.67
N ASP A 126 -33.22 9.45 -6.02
CA ASP A 126 -34.14 8.68 -5.18
C ASP A 126 -34.10 9.07 -3.70
N THR A 127 -35.20 8.83 -2.98
CA THR A 127 -35.25 8.91 -1.51
C THR A 127 -35.61 7.56 -0.91
N LEU A 128 -34.63 6.93 -0.26
CA LEU A 128 -34.78 5.64 0.41
C LEU A 128 -34.83 5.84 1.93
N THR A 129 -35.88 5.32 2.57
CA THR A 129 -36.06 5.39 4.02
C THR A 129 -36.40 4.01 4.56
N GLY A 130 -35.43 3.43 5.28
CA GLY A 130 -35.61 2.22 6.06
C GLY A 130 -36.54 2.42 7.25
N GLY A 131 -36.80 1.30 7.93
CA GLY A 131 -37.68 1.17 9.06
C GLY A 131 -36.92 0.91 10.37
N PRO A 132 -37.55 0.20 11.32
CA PRO A 132 -36.98 -0.05 12.65
C PRO A 132 -36.23 -1.39 12.75
N LYS A 133 -35.76 -1.91 11.61
CA LYS A 133 -34.98 -3.16 11.51
C LYS A 133 -33.81 -2.92 10.57
N ASP A 134 -32.85 -3.83 10.63
CA ASP A 134 -31.67 -3.85 9.77
C ASP A 134 -32.06 -3.89 8.29
N ASP A 135 -31.75 -2.81 7.58
CA ASP A 135 -32.14 -2.56 6.20
C ASP A 135 -30.93 -2.41 5.27
N GLU A 136 -31.12 -2.74 3.99
CA GLU A 136 -30.10 -2.57 2.93
C GLU A 136 -30.64 -1.57 1.89
N LEU A 137 -29.84 -0.54 1.60
CA LEU A 137 -30.18 0.59 0.75
C LEU A 137 -29.22 0.64 -0.45
N THR A 138 -29.75 0.49 -1.67
CA THR A 138 -29.01 0.70 -2.92
C THR A 138 -29.63 1.87 -3.65
N GLY A 139 -28.97 3.02 -3.69
CA GLY A 139 -29.44 4.21 -4.43
C GLY A 139 -29.54 3.91 -5.92
N GLY A 140 -28.39 3.71 -6.54
CA GLY A 140 -28.26 3.35 -7.94
C GLY A 140 -27.49 4.42 -8.68
N GLY A 141 -28.12 5.09 -9.65
CA GLY A 141 -27.49 6.19 -10.37
C GLY A 141 -28.32 7.46 -10.31
N GLY A 142 -27.73 8.54 -9.84
CA GLY A 142 -28.40 9.82 -9.59
C GLY A 142 -28.04 10.31 -8.19
N ALA A 143 -28.51 11.49 -7.78
CA ALA A 143 -28.20 12.00 -6.44
C ALA A 143 -29.21 11.44 -5.43
N ASP A 144 -28.85 10.36 -4.74
CA ASP A 144 -29.75 9.61 -3.88
C ASP A 144 -29.66 10.04 -2.41
N THR A 145 -30.77 9.99 -1.68
CA THR A 145 -30.82 10.19 -0.22
C THR A 145 -31.14 8.88 0.47
N MET A 146 -30.25 8.43 1.35
CA MET A 146 -30.38 7.16 2.07
C MET A 146 -30.49 7.38 3.58
N THR A 147 -31.60 6.94 4.17
CA THR A 147 -31.87 7.03 5.62
C THR A 147 -32.16 5.63 6.15
N GLY A 148 -31.33 5.15 7.08
CA GLY A 148 -31.43 3.79 7.63
C GLY A 148 -32.64 3.62 8.56
N GLY A 149 -32.83 4.55 9.50
CA GLY A 149 -33.85 4.47 10.51
C GLY A 149 -33.30 3.92 11.83
N ALA A 150 -33.83 2.79 12.30
CA ALA A 150 -33.31 2.16 13.51
C ALA A 150 -32.97 0.72 13.22
N GLY A 151 -31.79 0.27 13.62
CA GLY A 151 -31.32 -1.04 13.23
C GLY A 151 -29.81 -0.99 13.11
N ILE A 152 -29.27 -1.90 12.31
CA ILE A 152 -27.96 -1.75 11.68
C ILE A 152 -28.23 -1.71 10.19
N ASP A 153 -28.05 -0.54 9.58
CA ASP A 153 -28.46 -0.29 8.21
C ASP A 153 -27.24 -0.17 7.28
N GLU A 154 -27.33 -0.73 6.07
CA GLU A 154 -26.22 -0.82 5.10
C GLU A 154 -26.51 -0.01 3.83
N ALA A 155 -25.59 0.86 3.45
CA ALA A 155 -25.54 1.46 2.11
C ALA A 155 -24.71 0.54 1.18
N ASP A 156 -25.35 -0.01 0.14
CA ASP A 156 -24.80 -1.01 -0.76
C ASP A 156 -24.46 -0.40 -2.13
N TYR A 157 -23.17 -0.29 -2.42
CA TYR A 157 -22.59 0.11 -3.71
C TYR A 157 -21.88 -1.04 -4.43
N ALA A 158 -22.16 -2.31 -4.08
CA ALA A 158 -21.41 -3.47 -4.58
C ALA A 158 -21.48 -3.69 -6.11
N ASP A 159 -22.40 -3.04 -6.81
CA ASP A 159 -22.51 -3.09 -8.27
C ASP A 159 -21.78 -1.95 -9.00
N ARG A 160 -21.23 -0.98 -8.25
CA ARG A 160 -20.44 0.12 -8.81
C ARG A 160 -19.06 -0.37 -9.24
N THR A 161 -18.54 0.25 -10.29
CA THR A 161 -17.26 -0.16 -10.90
C THR A 161 -16.26 0.97 -11.03
N ALA A 162 -16.68 2.23 -10.85
CA ALA A 162 -15.77 3.35 -10.73
C ALA A 162 -15.46 3.65 -9.25
N PRO A 163 -14.37 4.38 -8.95
CA PRO A 163 -14.04 4.80 -7.60
C PRO A 163 -15.17 5.58 -6.92
N LEU A 164 -15.44 5.20 -5.69
CA LEU A 164 -16.42 5.84 -4.81
C LEU A 164 -15.74 6.72 -3.77
N THR A 165 -16.44 7.77 -3.34
CA THR A 165 -16.16 8.45 -2.07
C THR A 165 -17.43 8.41 -1.25
N VAL A 166 -17.40 7.78 -0.08
CA VAL A 166 -18.56 7.66 0.81
C VAL A 166 -18.15 8.01 2.23
N THR A 167 -18.85 8.93 2.86
CA THR A 167 -18.69 9.32 4.26
C THR A 167 -20.04 9.27 4.95
N ILE A 168 -20.22 8.30 5.85
CA ILE A 168 -21.49 8.17 6.59
C ILE A 168 -21.75 9.46 7.37
N GLY A 169 -22.82 10.17 7.02
CA GLY A 169 -22.98 11.56 7.41
C GLY A 169 -24.32 12.16 6.98
N THR A 170 -24.31 13.43 6.62
CA THR A 170 -25.51 14.10 6.09
C THR A 170 -25.10 15.09 4.99
N MET A 171 -23.97 14.81 4.34
CA MET A 171 -23.42 15.66 3.30
C MET A 171 -23.73 14.96 1.98
N ALA A 172 -24.29 15.71 1.04
CA ALA A 172 -24.61 15.22 -0.29
C ALA A 172 -23.35 15.26 -1.18
N ASP A 173 -22.33 14.47 -0.83
CA ASP A 173 -21.05 14.35 -1.52
C ASP A 173 -20.60 12.90 -1.71
N ASP A 174 -21.49 11.94 -1.49
CA ASP A 174 -21.23 10.51 -1.58
C ASP A 174 -21.41 9.96 -3.02
N GLY A 175 -20.93 8.73 -3.24
CA GLY A 175 -21.09 7.97 -4.49
C GLY A 175 -19.93 8.13 -5.47
N GLU A 176 -20.19 7.92 -6.76
CA GLU A 176 -19.20 8.17 -7.82
C GLU A 176 -18.97 9.68 -8.00
N ALA A 177 -17.84 10.06 -8.62
CA ALA A 177 -17.47 11.47 -8.78
C ALA A 177 -18.56 12.29 -9.50
N GLY A 178 -19.23 13.17 -8.75
CA GLY A 178 -20.28 14.07 -9.24
C GLY A 178 -21.70 13.53 -9.15
N GLU A 179 -21.90 12.37 -8.52
CA GLU A 179 -23.20 11.80 -8.21
C GLU A 179 -23.90 12.59 -7.10
N GLY A 180 -23.27 12.68 -5.91
CA GLY A 180 -23.76 13.53 -4.82
C GLY A 180 -24.85 12.88 -3.99
N ASP A 181 -24.69 11.59 -3.70
CA ASP A 181 -25.53 10.87 -2.74
C ASP A 181 -25.38 11.47 -1.33
N ASP A 182 -26.38 11.25 -0.48
CA ASP A 182 -26.42 11.61 0.93
C ASP A 182 -26.67 10.35 1.77
N VAL A 183 -25.59 9.71 2.25
CA VAL A 183 -25.65 8.57 3.16
C VAL A 183 -25.86 9.07 4.58
N GLY A 184 -27.07 8.85 5.11
CA GLY A 184 -27.50 9.35 6.42
C GLY A 184 -26.66 8.89 7.62
N ALA A 185 -26.62 9.73 8.65
CA ALA A 185 -25.84 9.49 9.86
C ALA A 185 -26.46 8.41 10.78
N ASP A 186 -27.62 7.89 10.39
CA ASP A 186 -28.31 6.74 10.96
C ASP A 186 -28.14 5.47 10.11
N VAL A 187 -27.17 5.48 9.18
CA VAL A 187 -26.61 4.29 8.54
C VAL A 187 -25.35 3.89 9.31
N GLU A 188 -25.09 2.59 9.42
CA GLU A 188 -23.92 2.06 10.14
C GLU A 188 -22.94 1.34 9.22
N ASP A 189 -23.41 0.74 8.14
CA ASP A 189 -22.60 -0.14 7.30
C ASP A 189 -22.51 0.38 5.87
N VAL A 190 -21.36 0.16 5.21
CA VAL A 190 -21.14 0.52 3.80
C VAL A 190 -20.40 -0.60 3.08
N VAL A 191 -20.90 -0.95 1.90
CA VAL A 191 -20.23 -1.85 0.95
C VAL A 191 -19.86 -1.07 -0.29
N GLY A 192 -18.56 -0.99 -0.60
CA GLY A 192 -18.00 -0.42 -1.83
C GLY A 192 -18.10 -1.38 -3.02
N GLY A 193 -17.61 -0.90 -4.17
CA GLY A 193 -17.72 -1.54 -5.47
C GLY A 193 -16.45 -2.29 -5.90
N THR A 194 -16.12 -2.16 -7.18
CA THR A 194 -14.88 -2.72 -7.76
C THR A 194 -13.85 -1.65 -8.15
N GLY A 195 -14.06 -0.41 -7.71
CA GLY A 195 -13.15 0.72 -7.94
C GLY A 195 -12.17 0.89 -6.78
N ASP A 196 -11.30 1.89 -6.87
CA ASP A 196 -10.41 2.26 -5.75
C ASP A 196 -11.21 3.17 -4.79
N ASP A 197 -11.89 2.57 -3.81
CA ASP A 197 -12.94 3.24 -3.07
C ASP A 197 -12.41 3.94 -1.81
N ARG A 198 -13.05 5.05 -1.43
CA ARG A 198 -12.76 5.77 -0.19
C ARG A 198 -13.98 5.77 0.71
N LEU A 199 -13.94 4.97 1.78
CA LEU A 199 -15.06 4.78 2.71
C LEU A 199 -14.70 5.32 4.09
N THR A 200 -15.58 6.14 4.67
CA THR A 200 -15.40 6.73 6.00
C THR A 200 -16.64 6.48 6.85
N GLY A 201 -16.46 5.77 7.96
CA GLY A 201 -17.50 5.57 8.97
C GLY A 201 -17.73 6.81 9.83
N ASN A 202 -18.55 6.67 10.87
CA ASN A 202 -18.97 7.77 11.71
C ASN A 202 -18.50 7.58 13.17
N ARG A 203 -19.39 7.77 14.15
CA ARG A 203 -19.09 7.65 15.58
C ARG A 203 -19.79 6.45 16.24
N ALA A 204 -20.52 5.68 15.44
CA ALA A 204 -21.18 4.45 15.82
C ALA A 204 -20.29 3.26 15.45
N ASP A 205 -20.68 2.06 15.85
CA ASP A 205 -19.99 0.85 15.42
C ASP A 205 -20.29 0.61 13.93
N ASN A 206 -19.29 0.70 13.05
CA ASN A 206 -19.48 0.59 11.61
C ASN A 206 -18.93 -0.73 11.03
N VAL A 207 -19.58 -1.28 9.99
CA VAL A 207 -19.00 -2.31 9.12
C VAL A 207 -18.72 -1.72 7.74
N LEU A 208 -17.44 -1.61 7.38
CA LEU A 208 -16.99 -1.07 6.10
C LEU A 208 -16.36 -2.19 5.27
N SER A 209 -16.81 -2.36 4.03
CA SER A 209 -16.24 -3.32 3.07
C SER A 209 -15.82 -2.59 1.79
N GLY A 210 -14.53 -2.55 1.47
CA GLY A 210 -13.99 -1.89 0.27
C GLY A 210 -14.45 -2.54 -1.02
N GLY A 211 -14.21 -3.85 -1.16
CA GLY A 211 -14.64 -4.61 -2.33
C GLY A 211 -13.44 -5.12 -3.12
N TYR A 212 -13.40 -4.91 -4.43
CA TYR A 212 -12.17 -5.10 -5.22
C TYR A 212 -11.59 -3.73 -5.52
N GLY A 213 -10.25 -3.61 -5.57
CA GLY A 213 -9.60 -2.34 -5.87
C GLY A 213 -8.63 -1.96 -4.76
N ASP A 214 -7.87 -0.88 -4.94
CA ASP A 214 -6.98 -0.38 -3.90
C ASP A 214 -7.78 0.60 -3.01
N ASP A 215 -8.33 0.11 -1.89
CA ASP A 215 -9.33 0.85 -1.11
C ASP A 215 -8.73 1.62 0.07
N ALA A 216 -9.38 2.71 0.47
CA ALA A 216 -9.05 3.50 1.66
C ALA A 216 -10.24 3.55 2.63
N LEU A 217 -10.15 2.82 3.75
CA LEU A 217 -11.21 2.73 4.75
C LEU A 217 -10.79 3.41 6.06
N VAL A 218 -11.67 4.26 6.60
CA VAL A 218 -11.51 4.90 7.91
C VAL A 218 -12.69 4.52 8.79
N GLY A 219 -12.45 3.80 9.88
CA GLY A 219 -13.52 3.32 10.79
C GLY A 219 -14.29 4.45 11.44
N GLY A 220 -13.58 5.41 12.03
CA GLY A 220 -14.20 6.52 12.76
C GLY A 220 -14.00 6.35 14.26
N LEU A 221 -15.02 6.66 15.06
CA LEU A 221 -15.07 6.28 16.48
C LEU A 221 -16.03 5.12 16.64
N GLY A 222 -15.81 4.25 17.61
CA GLY A 222 -16.70 3.12 17.85
C GLY A 222 -15.99 1.79 17.61
N THR A 223 -16.70 0.69 17.82
CA THR A 223 -16.14 -0.64 17.57
C THR A 223 -16.42 -1.07 16.14
N ASP A 224 -15.44 -0.87 15.28
CA ASP A 224 -15.58 -1.00 13.84
C ASP A 224 -15.12 -2.36 13.30
N ARG A 225 -15.65 -2.71 12.13
CA ARG A 225 -15.19 -3.83 11.31
C ARG A 225 -14.82 -3.35 9.92
N LEU A 226 -13.54 -3.36 9.61
CA LEU A 226 -13.03 -2.94 8.31
C LEU A 226 -12.64 -4.18 7.51
N SER A 227 -13.12 -4.27 6.26
CA SER A 227 -12.74 -5.30 5.30
C SER A 227 -12.24 -4.64 4.01
N GLY A 228 -10.96 -4.74 3.68
CA GLY A 228 -10.44 -4.19 2.41
C GLY A 228 -10.97 -4.98 1.23
N GLY A 229 -10.50 -6.22 1.09
CA GLY A 229 -10.90 -7.12 0.01
C GLY A 229 -9.70 -7.45 -0.88
N PRO A 230 -9.89 -7.85 -2.14
CA PRO A 230 -8.76 -8.02 -3.03
C PRO A 230 -8.22 -6.66 -3.54
N GLY A 231 -6.94 -6.39 -3.29
CA GLY A 231 -6.27 -5.14 -3.68
C GLY A 231 -5.32 -4.63 -2.59
N SER A 232 -4.71 -3.47 -2.83
CA SER A 232 -3.70 -2.86 -1.95
C SER A 232 -4.34 -1.79 -1.08
N ASP A 233 -4.82 -2.17 0.11
CA ASP A 233 -5.70 -1.31 0.91
C ASP A 233 -4.96 -0.46 1.98
N ASP A 234 -5.51 0.72 2.31
CA ASP A 234 -5.19 1.56 3.49
C ASP A 234 -6.37 1.50 4.47
N LEU A 235 -6.19 0.81 5.59
CA LEU A 235 -7.24 0.60 6.60
C LEU A 235 -6.83 1.32 7.89
N ASP A 236 -7.58 2.34 8.30
CA ASP A 236 -7.34 3.14 9.50
C ASP A 236 -8.49 2.99 10.50
N SER A 237 -8.25 2.25 11.58
CA SER A 237 -9.18 2.11 12.71
C SER A 237 -8.76 2.92 13.93
N ARG A 238 -7.78 3.83 13.81
CA ARG A 238 -7.30 4.56 15.00
C ARG A 238 -8.33 5.55 15.52
N ASP A 239 -8.93 5.21 16.65
CA ASP A 239 -9.92 6.04 17.35
C ASP A 239 -9.49 6.38 18.80
N GLY A 240 -8.46 5.68 19.29
CA GLY A 240 -7.77 5.84 20.54
C GLY A 240 -8.34 5.05 21.72
N THR A 241 -9.52 4.41 21.60
CA THR A 241 -10.18 3.78 22.77
C THR A 241 -11.03 2.54 22.51
N ALA A 242 -11.53 2.32 21.29
CA ALA A 242 -12.36 1.17 20.95
C ALA A 242 -11.51 -0.05 20.60
N THR A 243 -12.17 -1.13 20.18
CA THR A 243 -11.48 -2.38 19.80
C THR A 243 -12.05 -2.88 18.51
N ASP A 244 -11.30 -2.67 17.45
CA ASP A 244 -11.79 -2.91 16.10
C ASP A 244 -11.39 -4.28 15.58
N THR A 245 -12.05 -4.70 14.51
CA THR A 245 -11.68 -5.91 13.77
C THR A 245 -11.34 -5.54 12.34
N ILE A 246 -10.12 -5.83 11.92
CA ILE A 246 -9.64 -5.50 10.58
C ILE A 246 -9.38 -6.79 9.82
N LYS A 247 -9.97 -6.91 8.63
CA LYS A 247 -9.77 -8.01 7.69
C LYS A 247 -9.27 -7.45 6.38
N CYS A 248 -8.01 -7.62 6.08
CA CYS A 248 -7.45 -6.89 4.97
C CYS A 248 -7.83 -7.48 3.62
N GLY A 249 -7.84 -8.81 3.48
CA GLY A 249 -8.20 -9.46 2.22
C GLY A 249 -6.97 -9.98 1.49
N ALA A 250 -6.88 -9.80 0.17
CA ALA A 250 -5.77 -10.36 -0.63
C ALA A 250 -5.09 -9.27 -1.44
N GLY A 251 -3.83 -8.94 -1.15
CA GLY A 251 -3.06 -7.93 -1.85
C GLY A 251 -1.85 -7.50 -1.01
N VAL A 252 -1.30 -6.30 -1.25
CA VAL A 252 -0.24 -5.72 -0.41
C VAL A 252 -0.75 -4.44 0.22
N GLU A 253 -0.98 -4.46 1.51
CA GLU A 253 -1.67 -3.41 2.23
C GLU A 253 -0.70 -2.29 2.55
N SER A 254 -0.98 -1.10 1.99
CA SER A 254 -0.08 0.04 2.02
C SER A 254 0.02 0.67 3.41
N ALA A 255 -1.05 0.62 4.22
CA ALA A 255 -1.01 1.07 5.61
C ALA A 255 -2.21 0.55 6.43
N THR A 256 -2.06 -0.54 7.17
CA THR A 256 -3.02 -0.85 8.24
C THR A 256 -2.62 -0.12 9.52
N LYS A 257 -3.38 0.88 9.95
CA LYS A 257 -3.19 1.54 11.26
C LYS A 257 -4.29 1.12 12.22
N ALA A 258 -3.88 0.59 13.37
CA ALA A 258 -4.78 0.05 14.38
C ALA A 258 -4.30 0.42 15.78
N ASP A 259 -5.22 0.56 16.72
CA ASP A 259 -4.90 0.79 18.13
C ASP A 259 -4.37 -0.48 18.81
N PRO A 260 -3.62 -0.36 19.93
CA PRO A 260 -3.03 -1.50 20.64
C PRO A 260 -4.02 -2.57 21.17
N GLY A 261 -5.34 -2.36 21.00
CA GLY A 261 -6.40 -3.30 21.36
C GLY A 261 -7.02 -4.05 20.18
N ASP A 262 -6.75 -3.63 18.95
CA ASP A 262 -7.48 -4.08 17.76
C ASP A 262 -7.10 -5.48 17.30
N LYS A 263 -8.07 -6.15 16.69
CA LYS A 263 -7.93 -7.51 16.17
C LYS A 263 -7.72 -7.47 14.67
N LEU A 264 -6.48 -7.71 14.27
CA LEU A 264 -6.12 -7.94 12.88
C LEU A 264 -6.33 -9.42 12.51
N ALA A 265 -7.11 -9.67 11.48
CA ALA A 265 -7.25 -11.00 10.89
C ALA A 265 -5.91 -11.44 10.27
N GLY A 266 -5.69 -12.75 10.24
CA GLY A 266 -4.41 -13.33 9.82
C GLY A 266 -4.13 -13.25 8.31
N ASP A 267 -5.09 -12.73 7.53
CA ASP A 267 -4.98 -12.39 6.11
C ASP A 267 -4.51 -10.95 5.88
N CYS A 268 -4.28 -10.17 6.93
CA CYS A 268 -3.60 -8.88 6.82
C CYS A 268 -2.13 -9.08 6.43
N GLU A 269 -1.88 -9.08 5.12
CA GLU A 269 -0.57 -8.98 4.53
C GLU A 269 -0.10 -7.53 4.68
N ARG A 270 0.27 -7.15 5.91
CA ARG A 270 1.08 -5.94 6.08
C ARG A 270 2.23 -6.02 5.08
N ALA A 271 2.73 -4.87 4.65
CA ALA A 271 4.01 -4.72 3.96
C ALA A 271 5.23 -5.39 4.70
N ASP A 272 5.03 -6.21 5.74
CA ASP A 272 6.01 -7.04 6.43
C ASP A 272 6.29 -8.45 5.83
N ARG A 273 5.59 -8.91 4.76
CA ARG A 273 5.84 -10.27 4.19
C ARG A 273 6.19 -10.43 2.72
N SER A 274 6.23 -9.39 1.90
CA SER A 274 7.13 -9.45 0.73
C SER A 274 8.55 -9.23 1.25
N PRO A 275 9.52 -10.14 1.02
CA PRO A 275 10.90 -9.94 1.45
C PRO A 275 11.35 -8.57 0.96
N PRO A 276 11.75 -7.63 1.84
CA PRO A 276 11.80 -6.23 1.45
C PRO A 276 12.74 -6.05 0.28
N VAL A 277 12.24 -5.38 -0.75
CA VAL A 277 13.06 -4.93 -1.86
C VAL A 277 13.74 -3.66 -1.39
N ILE A 278 15.05 -3.76 -1.18
CA ILE A 278 15.91 -2.61 -0.96
C ILE A 278 16.62 -2.31 -2.28
N VAL A 279 16.71 -1.04 -2.63
CA VAL A 279 17.47 -0.61 -3.82
C VAL A 279 18.67 0.22 -3.40
N ALA A 280 19.83 -0.09 -3.96
CA ALA A 280 21.08 0.59 -3.63
C ALA A 280 21.89 1.05 -4.84
N ALA A 281 22.48 2.24 -4.72
CA ALA A 281 23.52 2.75 -5.62
C ALA A 281 24.30 3.90 -4.96
N GLY A 282 25.54 4.10 -5.38
CA GLY A 282 26.36 5.28 -5.06
C GLY A 282 26.73 6.03 -6.32
N ASP A 283 27.41 7.17 -6.15
CA ASP A 283 27.99 7.94 -7.27
C ASP A 283 26.91 8.43 -8.26
N ILE A 284 25.93 9.12 -7.70
CA ILE A 284 24.61 9.31 -8.32
C ILE A 284 24.55 10.55 -9.21
N ALA A 285 24.47 11.74 -8.60
CA ALA A 285 24.02 12.93 -9.30
C ALA A 285 25.19 13.79 -9.74
N CYS A 286 25.28 14.04 -11.05
CA CYS A 286 26.24 14.97 -11.61
C CYS A 286 26.04 16.42 -11.12
N ASP A 287 27.10 17.22 -11.28
CA ASP A 287 27.03 18.67 -11.23
C ASP A 287 25.99 19.22 -12.24
N PRO A 288 25.06 20.10 -11.81
CA PRO A 288 24.17 20.83 -12.72
C PRO A 288 24.90 21.59 -13.84
N LEU A 289 26.16 22.00 -13.62
CA LEU A 289 27.00 22.71 -14.57
C LEU A 289 27.83 21.78 -15.49
N ASN A 290 27.77 20.47 -15.29
CA ASN A 290 28.46 19.52 -16.16
C ASN A 290 27.90 19.62 -17.58
N ARG A 291 28.78 19.68 -18.58
CA ARG A 291 28.38 19.70 -20.01
C ARG A 291 27.51 18.51 -20.41
N ASN A 292 27.63 17.38 -19.72
CA ASN A 292 26.88 16.16 -19.94
C ASN A 292 25.58 16.11 -19.11
N PHE A 293 25.33 17.06 -18.20
CA PHE A 293 24.19 17.02 -17.29
C PHE A 293 22.85 16.95 -18.02
N ASN A 294 22.69 17.74 -19.10
CA ASN A 294 21.54 17.72 -19.99
C ASN A 294 20.18 17.75 -19.22
N GLY A 295 20.05 18.68 -18.27
CA GLY A 295 18.86 18.78 -17.42
C GLY A 295 18.60 17.55 -16.54
N GLY A 296 19.63 16.77 -16.26
CA GLY A 296 19.59 15.51 -15.52
C GLY A 296 19.34 14.25 -16.37
N GLU A 297 19.07 14.39 -17.67
CA GLU A 297 18.87 13.24 -18.58
C GLU A 297 20.18 12.56 -18.97
N GLY A 298 21.29 13.28 -18.86
CA GLY A 298 22.62 12.78 -19.14
C GLY A 298 22.94 12.56 -20.62
N THR A 299 24.10 11.95 -20.84
CA THR A 299 24.55 11.32 -22.09
C THR A 299 24.62 9.80 -21.89
N PRO A 300 24.74 8.97 -22.94
CA PRO A 300 24.77 7.51 -22.78
C PRO A 300 25.84 6.99 -21.79
N ASP A 301 26.90 7.77 -21.56
CA ASP A 301 28.06 7.43 -20.75
C ASP A 301 28.23 8.29 -19.48
N HIS A 302 27.36 9.29 -19.21
CA HIS A 302 27.46 10.18 -18.04
C HIS A 302 26.10 10.73 -17.58
N CYS A 303 26.04 11.12 -16.31
CA CYS A 303 24.92 11.84 -15.69
C CYS A 303 23.56 11.18 -15.86
N ARG A 304 23.49 9.86 -15.63
CA ARG A 304 22.27 9.04 -15.82
C ARG A 304 21.40 8.92 -14.56
N GLN A 305 21.52 9.84 -13.60
CA GLN A 305 20.79 9.80 -12.32
C GLN A 305 19.26 9.73 -12.46
N LYS A 306 18.65 10.37 -13.46
CA LYS A 306 17.20 10.24 -13.69
C LYS A 306 16.80 8.86 -14.21
N ALA A 307 17.65 8.26 -15.05
CA ALA A 307 17.38 6.94 -15.60
C ALA A 307 17.52 5.86 -14.52
N THR A 308 18.50 5.98 -13.63
CA THR A 308 18.61 5.09 -12.46
C THR A 308 17.49 5.34 -11.45
N ALA A 309 17.08 6.60 -11.21
CA ALA A 309 15.91 6.91 -10.38
C ALA A 309 14.61 6.27 -10.90
N ALA A 310 14.42 6.18 -12.21
CA ALA A 310 13.27 5.49 -12.80
C ALA A 310 13.28 3.97 -12.52
N LEU A 311 14.46 3.35 -12.37
CA LEU A 311 14.56 1.95 -11.95
C LEU A 311 14.21 1.78 -10.47
N VAL A 312 14.62 2.72 -9.62
CA VAL A 312 14.23 2.74 -8.19
C VAL A 312 12.70 2.82 -8.08
N GLU A 313 12.06 3.71 -8.84
CA GLU A 313 10.61 3.87 -8.87
C GLU A 313 9.89 2.61 -9.31
N ALA A 314 10.33 2.00 -10.43
CA ALA A 314 9.75 0.77 -10.95
C ALA A 314 9.92 -0.44 -10.00
N ALA A 315 10.91 -0.42 -9.12
CA ALA A 315 11.17 -1.49 -8.17
C ALA A 315 10.31 -1.43 -6.91
N HIS A 316 9.60 -0.31 -6.66
CA HIS A 316 8.73 -0.10 -5.49
C HIS A 316 9.38 -0.52 -4.15
N PRO A 317 10.59 0.00 -3.81
CA PRO A 317 11.35 -0.50 -2.68
C PRO A 317 10.77 -0.07 -1.32
N LEU A 318 11.00 -0.89 -0.29
CA LEU A 318 10.78 -0.51 1.11
C LEU A 318 11.76 0.58 1.55
N ALA A 319 13.01 0.46 1.11
CA ALA A 319 14.09 1.37 1.49
C ALA A 319 15.07 1.59 0.33
N VAL A 320 15.62 2.79 0.26
CA VAL A 320 16.67 3.17 -0.69
C VAL A 320 17.97 3.41 0.08
N LEU A 321 19.00 2.61 -0.20
CA LEU A 321 20.33 2.75 0.41
C LEU A 321 21.26 3.47 -0.55
N THR A 322 21.64 4.70 -0.23
CA THR A 322 22.61 5.41 -1.06
C THR A 322 24.00 5.30 -0.47
N VAL A 323 24.95 4.72 -1.22
CA VAL A 323 26.27 4.34 -0.71
C VAL A 323 27.35 5.41 -0.93
N GLY A 324 26.99 6.67 -0.62
CA GLY A 324 27.86 7.84 -0.67
C GLY A 324 28.06 8.45 -2.07
N ASP A 325 28.59 9.68 -2.08
CA ASP A 325 28.78 10.51 -3.26
C ASP A 325 27.47 10.73 -4.03
N LEU A 326 26.54 11.35 -3.33
CA LEU A 326 25.15 11.49 -3.77
C LEU A 326 25.04 12.65 -4.75
N GLN A 327 25.77 13.74 -4.49
CA GLN A 327 25.77 14.96 -5.29
C GLN A 327 27.20 15.42 -5.58
N TYR A 328 27.50 15.59 -6.87
CA TYR A 328 28.79 16.10 -7.36
C TYR A 328 28.75 17.59 -7.76
N PRO A 329 29.90 18.27 -7.81
CA PRO A 329 31.16 17.88 -7.17
C PRO A 329 31.11 18.03 -5.65
N ASP A 330 30.10 18.69 -5.08
CA ASP A 330 30.02 18.88 -3.64
C ASP A 330 28.60 18.59 -3.13
N GLY A 331 28.51 18.16 -1.88
CA GLY A 331 27.23 17.99 -1.18
C GLY A 331 26.59 19.31 -0.73
N SER A 332 26.65 20.39 -1.53
CA SER A 332 26.07 21.69 -1.15
C SER A 332 24.55 21.72 -1.36
N ALA A 333 23.84 22.55 -0.58
CA ALA A 333 22.39 22.69 -0.71
C ALA A 333 21.94 23.13 -2.11
N GLU A 334 22.73 23.99 -2.77
CA GLU A 334 22.45 24.45 -4.14
C GLU A 334 22.58 23.32 -5.16
N GLN A 335 23.63 22.48 -5.04
CA GLN A 335 23.82 21.35 -5.95
C GLN A 335 22.78 20.25 -5.70
N TYR A 336 22.44 19.97 -4.44
CA TYR A 336 21.35 19.03 -4.10
C TYR A 336 20.05 19.47 -4.77
N ALA A 337 19.64 20.73 -4.59
CA ALA A 337 18.43 21.28 -5.21
C ALA A 337 18.50 21.29 -6.75
N GLY A 338 19.69 21.50 -7.32
CA GLY A 338 19.89 21.60 -8.77
C GLY A 338 20.01 20.27 -9.52
N SER A 339 20.21 19.13 -8.85
CA SER A 339 20.47 17.85 -9.53
C SER A 339 19.92 16.63 -8.79
N TYR A 340 20.43 16.30 -7.60
CA TYR A 340 19.97 15.12 -6.84
C TYR A 340 18.46 15.18 -6.55
N ASP A 341 17.97 16.34 -6.10
CA ASP A 341 16.57 16.54 -5.71
C ASP A 341 15.60 16.37 -6.89
N LEU A 342 16.06 16.69 -8.10
CA LEU A 342 15.30 16.54 -9.35
C LEU A 342 15.21 15.08 -9.85
N SER A 343 15.90 14.15 -9.19
CA SER A 343 15.95 12.73 -9.58
C SER A 343 15.68 11.81 -8.38
N TRP A 344 16.70 11.51 -7.58
CA TRP A 344 16.61 10.61 -6.43
C TRP A 344 15.94 11.26 -5.21
N GLY A 345 15.84 12.60 -5.15
CA GLY A 345 15.20 13.31 -4.04
C GLY A 345 13.74 12.94 -3.77
N ARG A 346 13.01 12.45 -4.79
CA ARG A 346 11.63 11.97 -4.62
C ARG A 346 11.50 10.77 -3.69
N PHE A 347 12.59 10.02 -3.47
CA PHE A 347 12.61 8.88 -2.53
C PHE A 347 13.10 9.25 -1.14
N ARG A 348 13.27 10.55 -0.85
CA ARG A 348 13.88 11.03 0.41
C ARG A 348 13.17 10.50 1.66
N ALA A 349 11.87 10.25 1.60
CA ALA A 349 11.10 9.70 2.71
C ALA A 349 11.52 8.28 3.12
N ILE A 350 12.10 7.51 2.19
CA ILE A 350 12.53 6.12 2.38
C ILE A 350 14.04 5.94 2.11
N THR A 351 14.80 7.05 2.05
CA THR A 351 16.24 7.02 1.79
C THR A 351 17.03 6.95 3.10
N HIS A 352 17.91 5.95 3.18
CA HIS A 352 18.90 5.80 4.24
C HIS A 352 20.29 6.02 3.61
N PRO A 353 20.85 7.23 3.74
CA PRO A 353 22.10 7.55 3.06
C PRO A 353 23.33 7.17 3.91
N ALA A 354 24.37 6.66 3.26
CA ALA A 354 25.75 6.71 3.74
C ALA A 354 26.43 7.95 3.17
N ILE A 355 27.38 8.49 3.92
CA ILE A 355 28.11 9.71 3.54
C ILE A 355 29.38 9.37 2.74
N GLY A 356 29.60 10.05 1.61
CA GLY A 356 30.79 9.92 0.76
C GLY A 356 31.75 11.09 0.89
N ASN A 357 32.86 11.03 0.14
CA ASN A 357 33.90 12.05 0.22
C ASN A 357 33.48 13.37 -0.44
N HIS A 358 32.62 13.34 -1.46
CA HIS A 358 32.10 14.54 -2.09
C HIS A 358 31.18 15.37 -1.17
N GLU A 359 30.54 14.73 -0.20
CA GLU A 359 29.75 15.43 0.82
C GLU A 359 30.63 16.29 1.75
N TYR A 360 31.84 15.81 2.07
CA TYR A 360 32.83 16.52 2.91
C TYR A 360 33.53 17.70 2.21
N ASN A 361 33.31 17.91 0.91
CA ASN A 361 33.71 19.15 0.25
C ASN A 361 32.95 20.38 0.78
N THR A 362 31.88 20.16 1.56
CA THR A 362 31.27 21.17 2.43
C THR A 362 31.76 21.02 3.87
N PRO A 363 32.03 22.11 4.61
CA PRO A 363 32.52 22.02 5.99
C PRO A 363 31.62 21.16 6.88
N GLY A 364 32.18 20.07 7.43
CA GLY A 364 31.45 19.11 8.27
C GLY A 364 30.29 18.41 7.56
N ALA A 365 30.33 18.33 6.22
CA ALA A 365 29.26 17.81 5.37
C ALA A 365 27.89 18.46 5.65
N ALA A 366 27.88 19.75 5.99
CA ALA A 366 26.68 20.44 6.45
C ALA A 366 25.51 20.34 5.45
N GLY A 367 25.77 20.41 4.14
CA GLY A 367 24.71 20.33 3.13
C GLY A 367 24.06 18.95 3.04
N TYR A 368 24.84 17.87 3.21
CA TYR A 368 24.31 16.50 3.31
C TYR A 368 23.38 16.35 4.52
N PHE A 369 23.84 16.74 5.70
CA PHE A 369 23.02 16.62 6.91
C PHE A 369 21.81 17.55 6.89
N ASP A 370 21.94 18.77 6.37
CA ASP A 370 20.80 19.68 6.22
C ASP A 370 19.76 19.12 5.21
N TYR A 371 20.22 18.48 4.14
CA TYR A 371 19.33 17.87 3.16
C TYR A 371 18.58 16.67 3.74
N PHE A 372 19.23 15.74 4.44
CA PHE A 372 18.54 14.53 4.94
C PHE A 372 17.92 14.71 6.33
N ASN A 373 18.63 15.30 7.29
CA ASN A 373 18.12 15.48 8.66
C ASN A 373 17.25 16.73 8.80
N GLY A 374 17.39 17.69 7.89
CA GLY A 374 16.79 19.02 8.00
C GLY A 374 17.76 20.04 8.57
N ALA A 375 17.61 21.29 8.13
CA ALA A 375 18.52 22.39 8.45
C ALA A 375 18.79 22.52 9.96
N GLY A 376 20.05 22.38 10.36
CA GLY A 376 20.50 22.51 11.75
C GLY A 376 20.06 21.39 12.71
N ARG A 377 19.39 20.34 12.23
CA ARG A 377 19.04 19.19 13.07
C ARG A 377 20.27 18.32 13.35
N VAL A 378 20.38 17.87 14.59
CA VAL A 378 21.48 17.02 15.08
C VAL A 378 21.29 15.58 14.61
N GLU A 379 20.07 15.04 14.73
CA GLU A 379 19.70 13.67 14.37
C GLU A 379 18.74 13.67 13.18
N GLY A 380 18.72 12.56 12.43
CA GLY A 380 17.77 12.30 11.36
C GLY A 380 18.11 11.04 10.57
N PRO A 381 17.56 10.87 9.36
CA PRO A 381 17.79 9.68 8.52
C PRO A 381 19.27 9.42 8.17
N ALA A 382 20.13 10.44 8.21
CA ALA A 382 21.57 10.31 8.00
C ALA A 382 22.37 10.10 9.31
N GLY A 383 21.68 9.76 10.41
CA GLY A 383 22.27 9.61 11.74
C GLY A 383 22.65 10.94 12.39
N ASN A 384 23.45 10.86 13.45
CA ASN A 384 23.95 12.02 14.17
C ASN A 384 24.94 12.79 13.28
N ARG A 385 24.73 14.10 13.11
CA ARG A 385 25.56 15.01 12.30
C ARG A 385 27.04 15.00 12.69
N ALA A 386 27.37 14.74 13.95
CA ALA A 386 28.75 14.70 14.42
C ALA A 386 29.46 13.38 14.06
N ASP A 387 28.69 12.35 13.73
CA ASP A 387 29.16 10.97 13.59
C ASP A 387 29.06 10.47 12.13
N GLY A 388 27.90 10.64 11.49
CA GLY A 388 27.63 10.17 10.14
C GLY A 388 27.51 8.64 10.01
N TYR A 389 27.26 7.93 11.11
CA TYR A 389 26.98 6.50 11.17
C TYR A 389 25.75 6.24 12.06
N TYR A 390 24.99 5.20 11.74
CA TYR A 390 23.74 4.83 12.40
C TYR A 390 23.32 3.41 12.00
N SER A 391 22.33 2.85 12.69
CA SER A 391 21.73 1.56 12.35
C SER A 391 20.21 1.63 12.39
N PHE A 392 19.54 0.70 11.71
CA PHE A 392 18.10 0.55 11.67
C PHE A 392 17.74 -0.86 11.22
N ASP A 393 16.47 -1.24 11.37
CA ASP A 393 15.98 -2.54 10.91
C ASP A 393 15.16 -2.38 9.63
N ALA A 394 15.34 -3.31 8.68
CA ALA A 394 14.60 -3.38 7.43
C ALA A 394 14.02 -4.78 7.26
N GLY A 395 12.75 -4.94 7.64
CA GLY A 395 12.14 -6.27 7.76
C GLY A 395 12.91 -7.13 8.78
N PRO A 396 13.35 -8.35 8.43
CA PRO A 396 14.08 -9.23 9.35
C PRO A 396 15.59 -8.94 9.44
N TRP A 397 16.10 -7.93 8.73
CA TRP A 397 17.53 -7.61 8.67
C TRP A 397 17.88 -6.42 9.55
N HIS A 398 19.05 -6.51 10.16
CA HIS A 398 19.71 -5.36 10.78
C HIS A 398 20.61 -4.66 9.75
N VAL A 399 20.43 -3.36 9.58
CA VAL A 399 21.16 -2.55 8.59
C VAL A 399 22.02 -1.49 9.29
N ILE A 400 23.29 -1.42 8.91
CA ILE A 400 24.28 -0.53 9.52
C ILE A 400 24.89 0.39 8.46
N SER A 401 24.74 1.70 8.65
CA SER A 401 25.43 2.73 7.87
C SER A 401 26.69 3.19 8.60
N LEU A 402 27.83 3.13 7.92
CA LEU A 402 29.13 3.54 8.46
C LEU A 402 29.72 4.69 7.64
N ASN A 403 30.49 5.53 8.32
CA ASN A 403 31.22 6.63 7.72
C ASN A 403 32.65 6.17 7.40
N SER A 404 32.90 5.88 6.12
CA SER A 404 34.20 5.44 5.60
C SER A 404 35.17 6.58 5.26
N ASN A 405 34.81 7.85 5.52
CA ASN A 405 35.68 9.00 5.26
C ASN A 405 36.72 9.12 6.36
N CYS A 406 37.66 8.17 6.39
CA CYS A 406 38.57 7.95 7.51
C CYS A 406 39.59 9.08 7.77
N SER A 407 39.63 10.08 6.89
CA SER A 407 40.39 11.32 7.04
C SER A 407 39.63 12.35 7.88
N ASP A 408 38.30 12.29 7.87
CA ASP A 408 37.39 13.22 8.56
C ASP A 408 36.92 12.64 9.90
N ILE A 409 36.77 11.32 9.98
CA ILE A 409 36.43 10.59 11.21
C ILE A 409 37.33 9.36 11.41
N ALA A 410 37.59 8.97 12.66
CA ALA A 410 38.44 7.83 12.94
C ALA A 410 37.74 6.48 12.65
N CYS A 411 38.31 5.70 11.72
CA CYS A 411 37.90 4.32 11.40
C CYS A 411 38.79 3.24 12.06
N THR A 412 39.78 3.63 12.85
CA THR A 412 40.78 2.72 13.44
C THR A 412 40.17 1.80 14.50
N ALA A 413 40.79 0.65 14.77
CA ALA A 413 40.42 -0.18 15.92
C ALA A 413 40.40 0.63 17.22
N GLY A 414 39.32 0.53 17.99
CA GLY A 414 39.10 1.35 19.18
C GLY A 414 38.76 2.81 18.90
N SER A 415 38.33 3.18 17.69
CA SER A 415 37.71 4.49 17.46
C SER A 415 36.31 4.56 18.09
N ALA A 416 35.70 5.75 18.11
CA ALA A 416 34.32 5.89 18.58
C ALA A 416 33.35 5.08 17.71
N GLN A 417 33.47 5.22 16.39
CA GLN A 417 32.69 4.48 15.40
C GLN A 417 32.89 2.96 15.51
N GLU A 418 34.13 2.47 15.64
CA GLU A 418 34.39 1.02 15.70
C GLU A 418 33.88 0.39 17.01
N ARG A 419 34.01 1.09 18.14
CA ARG A 419 33.41 0.64 19.41
C ARG A 419 31.89 0.68 19.37
N TRP A 420 31.32 1.72 18.77
CA TRP A 420 29.87 1.81 18.58
C TRP A 420 29.36 0.66 17.74
N LEU A 421 30.01 0.38 16.60
CA LEU A 421 29.66 -0.72 15.69
C LEU A 421 29.66 -2.07 16.42
N ARG A 422 30.71 -2.37 17.20
CA ARG A 422 30.75 -3.62 17.98
C ARG A 422 29.65 -3.70 19.03
N ALA A 423 29.31 -2.58 19.65
CA ALA A 423 28.24 -2.53 20.64
C ALA A 423 26.86 -2.70 19.98
N ASP A 424 26.66 -2.10 18.81
CA ASP A 424 25.45 -2.19 18.00
C ASP A 424 25.21 -3.63 17.50
N LEU A 425 26.22 -4.26 16.90
CA LEU A 425 26.18 -5.67 16.51
C LEU A 425 25.89 -6.61 17.69
N ALA A 426 26.48 -6.33 18.86
CA ALA A 426 26.23 -7.13 20.07
C ALA A 426 24.82 -6.92 20.65
N ALA A 427 24.23 -5.75 20.44
CA ALA A 427 22.89 -5.41 20.92
C ALA A 427 21.79 -5.94 19.98
N ASN A 428 22.10 -6.12 18.70
CA ASN A 428 21.17 -6.51 17.65
C ASN A 428 21.58 -7.87 17.02
N PRO A 429 21.41 -9.00 17.72
CA PRO A 429 21.70 -10.33 17.18
C PRO A 429 20.64 -10.74 16.15
N ALA A 430 20.65 -10.11 14.98
CA ALA A 430 19.80 -10.48 13.86
C ALA A 430 20.35 -11.73 13.16
N ALA A 431 19.46 -12.51 12.55
CA ALA A 431 19.86 -13.66 11.74
C ALA A 431 20.58 -13.25 10.44
N CYS A 432 20.41 -12.00 10.02
CA CYS A 432 21.03 -11.43 8.85
C CYS A 432 21.40 -9.96 9.09
N THR A 433 22.62 -9.56 8.72
CA THR A 433 23.13 -8.19 8.87
C THR A 433 23.72 -7.67 7.56
N LEU A 434 23.28 -6.46 7.17
CA LEU A 434 23.79 -5.71 6.02
C LEU A 434 24.51 -4.46 6.51
N ALA A 435 25.73 -4.23 6.03
CA ALA A 435 26.44 -2.99 6.21
C ALA A 435 26.50 -2.18 4.91
N MET A 436 26.58 -0.86 5.04
CA MET A 436 26.87 0.04 3.93
C MET A 436 27.85 1.14 4.34
N PHE A 437 28.77 1.47 3.45
CA PHE A 437 29.61 2.68 3.54
C PHE A 437 30.11 3.06 2.16
N HIS A 438 30.76 4.21 2.01
CA HIS A 438 31.13 4.71 0.70
C HIS A 438 32.36 4.03 0.06
N THR A 439 33.50 3.96 0.77
CA THR A 439 34.77 3.51 0.19
C THR A 439 34.98 1.99 0.37
N PRO A 440 35.04 1.19 -0.71
CA PRO A 440 35.07 -0.28 -0.61
C PRO A 440 36.31 -0.81 0.11
N ARG A 441 36.15 -1.90 0.86
CA ARG A 441 37.29 -2.59 1.50
C ARG A 441 38.09 -3.34 0.44
N PHE A 442 37.42 -3.92 -0.56
CA PHE A 442 38.02 -4.64 -1.67
C PHE A 442 37.54 -4.05 -3.01
N GLY A 443 38.49 -3.70 -3.88
CA GLY A 443 38.16 -3.07 -5.16
C GLY A 443 39.16 -3.38 -6.25
N SER A 444 38.65 -3.63 -7.45
CA SER A 444 39.44 -3.76 -8.68
C SER A 444 39.42 -2.48 -9.53
N GLY A 445 38.77 -1.42 -9.06
CA GLY A 445 38.80 -0.10 -9.67
C GLY A 445 40.13 0.63 -9.47
N PRO A 446 40.23 1.89 -9.91
CA PRO A 446 41.46 2.68 -9.80
C PRO A 446 41.89 2.94 -8.36
N HIS A 447 40.96 2.95 -7.40
CA HIS A 447 41.26 3.20 -5.98
C HIS A 447 41.73 1.93 -5.24
N GLY A 448 41.32 0.75 -5.70
CA GLY A 448 41.78 -0.52 -5.15
C GLY A 448 41.21 -0.80 -3.74
N ASN A 449 41.93 -1.62 -2.97
CA ASN A 449 41.51 -1.94 -1.60
C ASN A 449 41.72 -0.76 -0.65
N SER A 450 40.71 -0.40 0.13
CA SER A 450 40.85 0.56 1.22
C SER A 450 41.27 -0.13 2.53
N ASN A 451 42.53 0.05 2.93
CA ASN A 451 43.01 -0.44 4.23
C ASN A 451 42.54 0.45 5.40
N ALA A 452 42.05 1.66 5.14
CA ALA A 452 41.61 2.59 6.18
C ALA A 452 40.34 2.08 6.89
N VAL A 453 39.45 1.40 6.16
CA VAL A 453 38.22 0.79 6.67
C VAL A 453 38.42 -0.64 7.17
N ALA A 454 39.63 -1.21 7.09
CA ALA A 454 39.90 -2.59 7.48
C ALA A 454 39.46 -2.92 8.93
N PRO A 455 39.63 -2.03 9.93
CA PRO A 455 39.12 -2.31 11.28
C PRO A 455 37.59 -2.35 11.38
N LEU A 456 36.88 -1.56 10.57
CA LEU A 456 35.42 -1.61 10.50
C LEU A 456 34.95 -2.91 9.86
N PHE A 457 35.58 -3.33 8.76
CA PHE A 457 35.30 -4.63 8.13
C PHE A 457 35.60 -5.80 9.08
N GLN A 458 36.67 -5.73 9.87
CA GLN A 458 36.97 -6.73 10.89
C GLN A 458 35.86 -6.78 11.96
N ALA A 459 35.38 -5.63 12.43
CA ALA A 459 34.29 -5.58 13.41
C ALA A 459 32.98 -6.16 12.85
N LEU A 460 32.66 -5.89 11.58
CA LEU A 460 31.53 -6.50 10.88
C LEU A 460 31.66 -8.01 10.80
N TYR A 461 32.84 -8.51 10.41
CA TYR A 461 33.10 -9.96 10.31
C TYR A 461 33.00 -10.64 11.68
N ASP A 462 33.59 -10.04 12.72
CA ASP A 462 33.50 -10.57 14.09
C ASP A 462 32.06 -10.59 14.63
N GLY A 463 31.20 -9.68 14.14
CA GLY A 463 29.78 -9.60 14.48
C GLY A 463 28.85 -10.40 13.58
N GLY A 464 29.38 -11.13 12.58
CA GLY A 464 28.59 -11.98 11.70
C GLY A 464 27.78 -11.20 10.65
N ALA A 465 28.32 -10.11 10.10
CA ALA A 465 27.69 -9.43 8.95
C ALA A 465 27.77 -10.29 7.69
N ASP A 466 26.71 -10.28 6.86
CA ASP A 466 26.62 -11.10 5.65
C ASP A 466 26.92 -10.30 4.39
N LEU A 467 26.49 -9.04 4.36
CA LEU A 467 26.57 -8.15 3.20
C LEU A 467 27.28 -6.85 3.52
N LEU A 468 28.07 -6.37 2.56
CA LEU A 468 28.59 -5.01 2.53
C LEU A 468 28.30 -4.36 1.18
N LEU A 469 27.66 -3.19 1.20
CA LEU A 469 27.46 -2.35 0.02
C LEU A 469 28.38 -1.14 0.05
N ALA A 470 29.04 -0.88 -1.08
CA ALA A 470 29.95 0.25 -1.26
C ALA A 470 29.78 0.94 -2.63
N GLY A 471 30.28 2.17 -2.74
CA GLY A 471 30.32 2.97 -3.98
C GLY A 471 31.76 3.33 -4.33
N HIS A 472 32.00 4.63 -4.58
CA HIS A 472 33.30 5.28 -4.79
C HIS A 472 34.00 4.92 -6.10
N ASP A 473 34.20 3.63 -6.34
CA ASP A 473 34.66 3.13 -7.62
C ASP A 473 33.46 3.10 -8.57
N HIS A 474 33.51 3.93 -9.63
CA HIS A 474 32.43 4.08 -10.62
C HIS A 474 32.32 2.86 -11.53
N LEU A 475 31.83 1.74 -10.98
CA LEU A 475 31.68 0.43 -11.62
C LEU A 475 30.77 -0.47 -10.77
N TYR A 476 30.37 -1.59 -11.36
CA TYR A 476 29.77 -2.71 -10.64
C TYR A 476 30.82 -3.79 -10.38
N GLU A 477 30.96 -4.24 -9.14
CA GLU A 477 31.79 -5.39 -8.80
C GLU A 477 31.17 -6.18 -7.65
N ARG A 478 31.12 -7.51 -7.77
CA ARG A 478 30.67 -8.41 -6.70
C ARG A 478 31.76 -9.40 -6.37
N PHE A 479 32.04 -9.54 -5.09
CA PHE A 479 33.00 -10.51 -4.57
C PHE A 479 32.31 -11.77 -4.04
N ALA A 480 33.06 -12.87 -3.91
CA ALA A 480 32.67 -14.00 -3.08
C ALA A 480 32.66 -13.57 -1.59
N PRO A 481 32.00 -14.33 -0.69
CA PRO A 481 32.17 -14.18 0.76
C PRO A 481 33.65 -14.21 1.16
N GLN A 482 34.11 -13.19 1.89
CA GLN A 482 35.51 -13.02 2.23
C GLN A 482 35.74 -12.71 3.71
N ASP A 483 36.86 -13.22 4.21
CA ASP A 483 37.41 -12.81 5.51
C ASP A 483 38.08 -11.42 5.42
N PRO A 484 38.45 -10.81 6.56
CA PRO A 484 39.07 -9.48 6.58
C PRO A 484 40.42 -9.35 5.85
N SER A 485 41.06 -10.48 5.54
CA SER A 485 42.30 -10.53 4.75
C SER A 485 42.04 -10.54 3.23
N GLY A 486 40.79 -10.80 2.81
CA GLY A 486 40.40 -10.99 1.42
C GLY A 486 40.59 -12.42 0.93
N ALA A 487 40.68 -13.39 1.84
CA ALA A 487 40.61 -14.81 1.49
C ALA A 487 39.14 -15.25 1.42
N ALA A 488 38.84 -16.21 0.54
CA ALA A 488 37.48 -16.74 0.43
C ALA A 488 37.08 -17.48 1.71
N ASP A 489 35.93 -17.09 2.27
CA ASP A 489 35.33 -17.73 3.44
C ASP A 489 33.83 -17.92 3.20
N PRO A 490 33.41 -19.04 2.58
CA PRO A 490 32.00 -19.27 2.28
C PRO A 490 31.14 -19.56 3.52
N ALA A 491 31.74 -19.74 4.69
CA ALA A 491 31.02 -20.10 5.91
C ALA A 491 30.69 -18.88 6.78
N ALA A 492 31.57 -17.89 6.85
CA ALA A 492 31.42 -16.71 7.71
C ALA A 492 31.85 -15.39 7.05
N GLY A 493 32.22 -15.41 5.77
CA GLY A 493 32.72 -14.25 5.05
C GLY A 493 31.62 -13.28 4.63
N ILE A 494 31.97 -11.99 4.60
CA ILE A 494 31.08 -10.94 4.11
C ILE A 494 31.15 -10.91 2.58
N ARG A 495 29.99 -10.88 1.91
CA ARG A 495 29.91 -10.60 0.48
C ARG A 495 29.85 -9.09 0.24
N GLU A 496 30.88 -8.56 -0.44
CA GLU A 496 30.96 -7.14 -0.81
C GLU A 496 30.45 -6.90 -2.24
N PHE A 497 29.65 -5.84 -2.38
CA PHE A 497 29.20 -5.27 -3.65
C PHE A 497 29.70 -3.83 -3.76
N VAL A 498 30.38 -3.51 -4.86
CA VAL A 498 30.64 -2.15 -5.30
C VAL A 498 29.58 -1.77 -6.33
N VAL A 499 28.79 -0.75 -6.03
CA VAL A 499 27.61 -0.30 -6.80
C VAL A 499 27.72 1.21 -7.08
N GLY A 500 28.90 1.65 -7.55
CA GLY A 500 29.14 3.04 -8.00
C GLY A 500 28.56 3.29 -9.40
N THR A 501 27.33 2.86 -9.62
CA THR A 501 26.66 2.84 -10.94
C THR A 501 25.51 3.84 -11.04
N GLY A 502 25.40 4.74 -10.06
CA GLY A 502 24.23 5.59 -9.83
C GLY A 502 23.99 6.66 -10.89
N GLY A 503 25.05 7.16 -11.55
CA GLY A 503 24.83 8.03 -12.71
C GLY A 503 26.01 8.85 -13.20
N VAL A 504 27.04 9.15 -12.39
CA VAL A 504 28.02 10.21 -12.74
C VAL A 504 28.87 9.87 -13.96
N GLY A 505 29.46 8.67 -13.99
CA GLY A 505 30.34 8.20 -15.06
C GLY A 505 30.86 6.80 -14.75
N PHE A 506 31.86 6.32 -15.48
CA PHE A 506 32.53 5.05 -15.22
C PHE A 506 34.04 5.17 -15.15
N TYR A 507 34.65 4.39 -14.26
CA TYR A 507 36.08 4.12 -14.27
C TYR A 507 36.41 2.85 -15.06
N ALA A 508 37.66 2.77 -15.49
CA ALA A 508 38.21 1.52 -16.02
C ALA A 508 38.65 0.61 -14.86
N PHE A 509 38.48 -0.70 -15.04
CA PHE A 509 39.07 -1.67 -14.14
C PHE A 509 40.60 -1.64 -14.20
N GLY A 510 41.23 -1.78 -13.03
CA GLY A 510 42.62 -2.16 -12.89
C GLY A 510 42.80 -3.69 -12.99
N THR A 511 43.76 -4.21 -12.22
CA THR A 511 43.93 -5.67 -12.11
C THR A 511 42.84 -6.25 -11.21
N PRO A 512 42.03 -7.22 -11.68
CA PRO A 512 41.02 -7.87 -10.86
C PRO A 512 41.61 -8.46 -9.58
N ARG A 513 40.98 -8.16 -8.44
CA ARG A 513 41.34 -8.70 -7.14
C ARG A 513 40.91 -10.17 -7.02
N PRO A 514 41.57 -10.95 -6.15
CA PRO A 514 41.08 -12.28 -5.78
C PRO A 514 39.61 -12.24 -5.37
N ASN A 515 38.88 -13.33 -5.65
CA ASN A 515 37.47 -13.51 -5.31
C ASN A 515 36.49 -12.52 -5.96
N SER A 516 36.91 -11.67 -6.90
CA SER A 516 36.01 -10.87 -7.73
C SER A 516 35.26 -11.77 -8.72
N GLU A 517 33.96 -11.96 -8.49
CA GLU A 517 33.10 -12.93 -9.20
C GLU A 517 32.38 -12.30 -10.41
N ALA A 518 31.88 -11.08 -10.28
CA ALA A 518 31.19 -10.36 -11.35
C ALA A 518 31.68 -8.91 -11.44
N ARG A 519 31.81 -8.40 -12.67
CA ARG A 519 32.37 -7.08 -12.97
C ARG A 519 31.66 -6.44 -14.16
N GLY A 520 31.20 -5.21 -14.01
CA GLY A 520 30.57 -4.41 -15.07
C GLY A 520 31.09 -2.98 -15.05
N ALA A 521 31.64 -2.50 -16.16
CA ALA A 521 31.98 -1.09 -16.37
C ALA A 521 31.31 -0.63 -17.67
N GLY A 522 30.47 0.40 -17.61
CA GLY A 522 29.73 0.91 -18.77
C GLY A 522 28.23 0.60 -18.79
N THR A 523 27.63 0.14 -17.69
CA THR A 523 26.17 0.00 -17.57
C THR A 523 25.71 0.66 -16.27
N PHE A 524 24.96 1.75 -16.38
CA PHE A 524 24.32 2.38 -15.23
C PHE A 524 23.20 1.50 -14.72
N GLY A 525 22.91 1.57 -13.44
CA GLY A 525 21.90 0.72 -12.84
C GLY A 525 21.90 0.82 -11.33
N VAL A 526 21.02 0.05 -10.73
CA VAL A 526 20.85 -0.04 -9.28
C VAL A 526 20.85 -1.50 -8.86
N LEU A 527 21.35 -1.80 -7.66
CA LEU A 527 21.27 -3.13 -7.08
C LEU A 527 19.95 -3.25 -6.33
N ALA A 528 19.08 -4.16 -6.76
CA ALA A 528 17.92 -4.57 -5.98
C ALA A 528 18.30 -5.78 -5.12
N LEU A 529 17.98 -5.72 -3.83
CA LEU A 529 18.13 -6.79 -2.86
C LEU A 529 16.76 -7.16 -2.32
N THR A 530 16.39 -8.42 -2.46
CA THR A 530 15.19 -8.98 -1.84
C THR A 530 15.62 -9.69 -0.57
N LEU A 531 15.29 -9.13 0.58
CA LEU A 531 15.80 -9.59 1.87
C LEU A 531 14.86 -10.62 2.51
N HIS A 532 15.30 -11.87 2.63
CA HIS A 532 14.55 -12.95 3.29
C HIS A 532 14.97 -13.09 4.76
N PRO A 533 14.18 -13.75 5.63
CA PRO A 533 14.56 -13.94 7.03
C PRO A 533 15.87 -14.68 7.31
N ALA A 534 16.38 -15.45 6.35
CA ALA A 534 17.61 -16.24 6.49
C ALA A 534 18.49 -16.21 5.22
N GLY A 535 18.30 -15.20 4.37
CA GLY A 535 19.01 -15.11 3.10
C GLY A 535 18.57 -13.89 2.30
N TYR A 536 19.10 -13.77 1.09
CA TYR A 536 18.82 -12.63 0.21
C TYR A 536 18.94 -13.06 -1.24
N ASP A 537 18.14 -12.43 -2.09
CA ASP A 537 18.38 -12.44 -3.54
C ASP A 537 18.92 -11.08 -3.96
N TRP A 538 19.78 -11.06 -4.98
CA TRP A 538 20.22 -9.82 -5.60
C TRP A 538 19.93 -9.84 -7.10
N SER A 539 19.66 -8.66 -7.62
CA SER A 539 19.52 -8.41 -9.05
C SER A 539 20.04 -7.02 -9.38
N PHE A 540 21.04 -6.92 -10.23
CA PHE A 540 21.45 -5.66 -10.81
C PHE A 540 20.45 -5.26 -11.90
N LEU A 541 19.73 -4.17 -11.68
CA LEU A 541 18.76 -3.60 -12.60
C LEU A 541 19.48 -2.60 -13.51
N PRO A 542 19.71 -2.92 -14.80
CA PRO A 542 20.43 -2.03 -15.70
C PRO A 542 19.50 -0.96 -16.28
N VAL A 543 20.04 0.23 -16.51
CA VAL A 543 19.42 1.24 -17.38
C VAL A 543 19.45 0.69 -18.81
N PRO A 544 18.30 0.54 -19.49
CA PRO A 544 18.28 0.09 -20.87
C PRO A 544 19.10 1.03 -21.76
N ASN A 545 20.03 0.48 -22.55
CA ASN A 545 20.77 1.27 -23.53
C ASN A 545 20.24 1.04 -24.96
N ALA A 546 20.38 2.05 -25.82
CA ALA A 546 19.92 1.99 -27.20
C ALA A 546 20.72 1.02 -28.09
N THR A 547 21.87 0.52 -27.61
CA THR A 547 22.81 -0.32 -28.36
C THR A 547 22.73 -1.82 -28.03
N GLY A 548 21.95 -2.20 -27.01
CA GLY A 548 21.65 -3.60 -26.67
C GLY A 548 22.69 -4.35 -25.83
N THR A 549 23.73 -3.68 -25.30
CA THR A 549 24.74 -4.29 -24.41
C THR A 549 24.57 -3.81 -22.99
N THR A 550 23.80 -4.53 -22.17
CA THR A 550 23.62 -4.23 -20.75
C THR A 550 24.28 -5.31 -19.91
N PHE A 551 25.17 -4.93 -18.99
CA PHE A 551 25.62 -5.84 -17.94
C PHE A 551 24.44 -6.19 -17.03
N THR A 552 24.33 -7.46 -16.66
CA THR A 552 23.37 -7.96 -15.67
C THR A 552 24.09 -8.91 -14.72
N ASP A 553 23.63 -8.95 -13.48
CA ASP A 553 24.06 -9.92 -12.49
C ASP A 553 22.89 -10.21 -11.55
N SER A 554 22.73 -11.47 -11.17
CA SER A 554 21.69 -11.88 -10.23
C SER A 554 22.10 -13.18 -9.54
N GLY A 555 21.55 -13.41 -8.37
CA GLY A 555 21.80 -14.63 -7.60
C GLY A 555 21.18 -14.56 -6.22
N SER A 556 21.56 -15.52 -5.39
CA SER A 556 21.05 -15.63 -4.01
C SER A 556 22.15 -16.06 -3.04
N GLY A 557 21.97 -15.70 -1.77
CA GLY A 557 22.84 -16.03 -0.66
C GLY A 557 22.04 -16.36 0.60
N THR A 558 22.67 -17.08 1.52
CA THR A 558 22.12 -17.40 2.85
C THR A 558 22.93 -16.67 3.90
N CYS A 559 22.26 -16.20 4.94
CA CYS A 559 22.96 -15.61 6.09
C CYS A 559 23.59 -16.72 6.95
N HIS A 560 24.67 -16.40 7.66
CA HIS A 560 25.47 -17.38 8.41
C HIS A 560 25.38 -17.26 9.93
#